data_AF-A0A933AIH5-F1
#
_entry.id   AF-A0A933AIH5-F1
#
_cell.length_a   1.000
_cell.length_b   1.000
_cell.length_c   1.000
_cell.angle_alpha   90.00
_cell.angle_beta   90.00
_cell.angle_gamma   90.00
#
_symmetry.space_group_name_H-M   'P 1'
#
loop_
_entity.id
_entity.type
_entity.pdbx_description
1 polymer ?
#
loop_
_entity_poly.entity_id
_entity_poly.type
_entity_poly.pdbx_seq_one_letter_code
_entity_poly.pdbx_strand_id
1 'polypeptide(L)'
;MSPKWVYVLMAGIIISSLGYSISRFNKRFLFFRKDPLKGQEVQRMDLPRLKNMVIPLEQAQDLSMLNDFLHQHTTAQEPVLMYPEMGAVHFIVDRPYIGRFASATMAWMSPQWHSQWFAQVRQARPRYAVVPKKIPDYFETSYFPVEANRRHFRETMGFIEANYIPVSQTPSWIILQVKEIR
;
A
#
# COMPACT_ATOMS: atom_id res chain seq x y z
N MET A 1 30.59 1.92 47.85
CA MET A 1 30.67 1.05 46.64
C MET A 1 32.01 1.32 45.97
N SER A 2 32.83 0.30 45.71
CA SER A 2 34.15 0.51 45.08
C SER A 2 33.96 0.99 43.63
N PRO A 3 34.75 1.97 43.15
CA PRO A 3 34.66 2.48 41.77
C PRO A 3 34.79 1.39 40.71
N LYS A 4 35.44 0.26 41.03
CA LYS A 4 35.55 -0.93 40.17
C LYS A 4 34.18 -1.53 39.79
N TRP A 5 33.18 -1.47 40.67
CA TRP A 5 31.84 -2.01 40.42
C TRP A 5 31.03 -1.18 39.42
N VAL A 6 31.25 0.13 39.36
CA VAL A 6 30.58 1.02 38.41
C VAL A 6 31.01 0.69 36.98
N TYR A 7 32.31 0.45 36.75
CA TYR A 7 32.82 0.05 35.43
C TYR A 7 32.28 -1.30 34.96
N VAL A 8 32.16 -2.27 35.87
CA VAL A 8 31.58 -3.60 35.55
C VAL A 8 30.11 -3.48 35.16
N LEU A 9 29.32 -2.69 35.88
CA LEU A 9 27.91 -2.46 35.55
C LEU A 9 27.75 -1.74 34.20
N MET A 10 28.55 -0.71 33.94
CA MET A 10 28.55 0.01 32.67
C MET A 10 28.91 -0.91 31.49
N ALA A 11 29.94 -1.74 31.64
CA ALA A 11 30.31 -2.73 30.64
C ALA A 11 29.18 -3.74 30.39
N GLY A 12 28.50 -4.20 31.44
CA GLY A 12 27.33 -5.09 31.33
C GLY A 12 26.16 -4.48 30.55
N ILE A 13 25.89 -3.19 30.72
CA ILE A 13 24.84 -2.47 29.97
C ILE A 13 25.22 -2.33 28.49
N ILE A 14 26.48 -1.99 28.20
CA ILE A 14 26.96 -1.87 26.82
C ILE A 14 26.92 -3.24 26.11
N ILE A 15 27.43 -4.29 26.76
CA ILE A 15 27.41 -5.64 26.19
C ILE A 15 25.98 -6.15 26.01
N SER A 16 25.08 -5.91 26.95
CA SER A 16 23.68 -6.35 26.82
C SER A 16 22.93 -5.59 25.74
N SER A 17 23.11 -4.27 25.60
CA SER A 17 22.49 -3.48 24.54
C SER A 17 23.01 -3.84 23.14
N LEU A 18 24.32 -4.04 23.00
CA LEU A 18 24.93 -4.50 21.75
C LEU A 18 24.55 -5.94 21.43
N GLY A 19 24.65 -6.85 22.40
CA GLY A 19 24.29 -8.26 22.24
C GLY A 19 22.82 -8.46 21.90
N TYR A 20 21.92 -7.71 22.53
CA TYR A 20 20.49 -7.71 22.21
C TYR A 20 20.23 -7.21 20.79
N SER A 21 20.87 -6.10 20.41
CA SER A 21 20.76 -5.55 19.05
C SER A 21 21.25 -6.56 18.01
N ILE A 22 22.47 -7.11 18.19
CA ILE A 22 23.04 -8.11 17.28
C ILE A 22 22.14 -9.34 17.18
N SER A 23 21.70 -9.92 18.31
CA SER A 23 20.82 -11.10 18.31
C SER A 23 19.50 -10.85 17.57
N ARG A 24 18.91 -9.66 17.75
CA ARG A 24 17.66 -9.27 17.09
C ARG A 24 17.86 -8.98 15.60
N PHE A 25 18.95 -8.32 15.22
CA PHE A 25 19.26 -8.02 13.82
C PHE A 25 19.67 -9.26 13.04
N ASN A 26 20.51 -10.14 13.60
CA ASN A 26 21.01 -11.32 12.89
C ASN A 26 19.87 -12.30 12.54
N LYS A 27 18.86 -12.45 13.42
CA LYS A 27 17.65 -13.24 13.12
C LYS A 27 16.81 -12.64 11.99
N ARG A 28 16.77 -11.31 11.85
CA ARG A 28 16.03 -10.62 10.79
C ARG A 28 16.68 -10.83 9.41
N PHE A 29 18.01 -10.91 9.36
CA PHE A 29 18.76 -11.14 8.12
C PHE A 29 18.77 -12.60 7.64
N LEU A 30 18.58 -13.57 8.54
CA LEU A 30 18.44 -14.98 8.16
C LEU A 30 17.19 -15.26 7.32
N PHE A 31 16.11 -14.49 7.49
CA PHE A 31 14.91 -14.61 6.66
C PHE A 31 15.17 -14.24 5.19
N PHE A 32 16.04 -13.26 4.93
CA PHE A 32 16.41 -12.80 3.59
C PHE A 32 17.37 -13.74 2.84
N ARG A 33 17.87 -14.81 3.47
CA ARG A 33 18.69 -15.83 2.78
C ARG A 33 17.87 -16.75 1.88
N LYS A 34 16.56 -16.83 2.09
CA LYS A 34 15.68 -17.58 1.18
C LYS A 34 15.26 -16.64 0.07
N ASP A 35 15.57 -17.01 -1.17
CA ASP A 35 15.04 -16.32 -2.33
C ASP A 35 13.50 -16.34 -2.24
N PRO A 36 12.85 -15.18 -2.02
CA PRO A 36 11.42 -15.12 -1.82
C PRO A 36 10.64 -15.47 -3.10
N LEU A 37 11.31 -15.50 -4.25
CA LEU A 37 10.72 -15.81 -5.55
C LEU A 37 10.91 -17.27 -5.97
N LYS A 38 11.57 -18.09 -5.14
CA LYS A 38 11.87 -19.48 -5.48
C LYS A 38 10.59 -20.28 -5.73
N GLY A 39 10.45 -20.80 -6.95
CA GLY A 39 9.31 -21.63 -7.36
C GLY A 39 8.09 -20.83 -7.84
N GLN A 40 8.21 -19.52 -7.99
CA GLN A 40 7.19 -18.67 -8.61
C GLN A 40 7.60 -18.31 -10.03
N GLU A 41 6.63 -18.11 -10.91
CA GLU A 41 6.88 -17.48 -12.20
C GLU A 41 7.22 -16.01 -11.98
N VAL A 42 8.26 -15.52 -12.64
CA VAL A 42 8.77 -14.16 -12.47
C VAL A 42 8.91 -13.45 -13.80
N GLN A 43 8.81 -12.12 -13.76
CA GLN A 43 9.02 -11.27 -14.92
C GLN A 43 9.93 -10.10 -14.55
N ARG A 44 10.81 -9.72 -15.48
CA ARG A 44 11.58 -8.48 -15.39
C ARG A 44 10.74 -7.30 -15.87
N MET A 45 10.65 -6.27 -15.04
CA MET A 45 9.85 -5.07 -15.33
C MET A 45 10.59 -4.08 -16.22
N ASP A 46 9.83 -3.44 -17.12
CA ASP A 46 10.29 -2.32 -17.97
C ASP A 46 9.62 -0.97 -17.62
N LEU A 47 8.86 -0.92 -16.52
CA LEU A 47 8.29 0.34 -16.04
C LEU A 47 9.40 1.26 -15.50
N PRO A 48 9.34 2.59 -15.72
CA PRO A 48 10.42 3.50 -15.34
C PRO A 48 10.88 3.39 -13.88
N ARG A 49 9.93 3.23 -12.94
CA ARG A 49 10.23 3.14 -11.49
C ARG A 49 10.61 1.75 -11.01
N LEU A 50 10.42 0.71 -11.83
CA LEU A 50 10.73 -0.68 -11.52
C LEU A 50 11.73 -1.28 -12.50
N LYS A 51 12.42 -0.45 -13.29
CA LYS A 51 13.27 -0.92 -14.38
C LYS A 51 14.27 -1.96 -13.90
N ASN A 52 14.31 -3.10 -14.60
CA ASN A 52 15.16 -4.26 -14.31
C ASN A 52 14.84 -5.04 -13.03
N MET A 53 13.84 -4.64 -12.24
CA MET A 53 13.39 -5.43 -11.09
C MET A 53 12.72 -6.71 -11.56
N VAL A 54 12.96 -7.80 -10.84
CA VAL A 54 12.32 -9.10 -11.06
C VAL A 54 11.28 -9.31 -9.97
N ILE A 55 10.03 -9.48 -10.36
CA ILE A 55 8.88 -9.65 -9.45
C ILE A 55 8.00 -10.81 -9.93
N PRO A 56 7.07 -11.31 -9.10
CA PRO A 56 6.13 -12.36 -9.52
C PRO A 56 5.33 -11.95 -10.77
N LEU A 57 5.10 -12.90 -11.67
CA LEU A 57 4.46 -12.68 -12.98
C LEU A 57 3.09 -12.00 -12.84
N GLU A 58 2.25 -12.45 -11.92
CA GLU A 58 0.91 -11.87 -11.71
C GLU A 58 0.99 -10.38 -11.33
N GLN A 59 1.92 -10.03 -10.43
CA GLN A 59 2.15 -8.65 -10.03
C GLN A 59 2.72 -7.80 -11.18
N ALA A 60 3.58 -8.39 -12.02
CA ALA A 60 4.11 -7.74 -13.22
C ALA A 60 3.01 -7.43 -14.22
N GLN A 61 2.08 -8.37 -14.44
CA GLN A 61 0.92 -8.21 -15.32
C GLN A 61 -0.02 -7.14 -14.77
N ASP A 62 -0.35 -7.17 -13.48
CA ASP A 62 -1.18 -6.16 -12.82
C ASP A 62 -0.64 -4.74 -13.04
N LEU A 63 0.66 -4.54 -12.76
CA LEU A 63 1.29 -3.24 -12.87
C LEU A 63 1.41 -2.77 -14.32
N SER A 64 1.75 -3.65 -15.25
CA SER A 64 1.90 -3.30 -16.66
C SER A 64 0.54 -2.93 -17.27
N MET A 65 -0.48 -3.76 -17.05
CA MET A 65 -1.84 -3.50 -17.57
C MET A 65 -2.44 -2.23 -16.97
N LEU A 66 -2.26 -2.00 -15.67
CA LEU A 66 -2.73 -0.77 -15.03
C LEU A 66 -1.99 0.46 -15.57
N ASN A 67 -0.67 0.39 -15.69
CA ASN A 67 0.14 1.48 -16.23
C ASN A 67 -0.30 1.84 -17.64
N ASP A 68 -0.43 0.85 -18.52
CA ASP A 68 -0.85 1.05 -19.92
C ASP A 68 -2.25 1.67 -19.99
N PHE A 69 -3.19 1.15 -19.21
CA PHE A 69 -4.54 1.71 -19.13
C PHE A 69 -4.49 3.19 -18.72
N LEU A 70 -3.77 3.52 -17.64
CA LEU A 70 -3.71 4.89 -17.13
C LEU A 70 -2.96 5.84 -18.07
N HIS A 71 -1.93 5.38 -18.79
CA HIS A 71 -1.24 6.19 -19.79
C HIS A 71 -2.12 6.52 -21.00
N GLN A 72 -3.01 5.61 -21.38
CA GLN A 72 -3.94 5.82 -22.49
C GLN A 72 -5.14 6.69 -22.11
N HIS A 73 -5.58 6.62 -20.85
CA HIS A 73 -6.86 7.22 -20.44
C HIS A 73 -6.72 8.45 -19.54
N THR A 74 -5.56 8.72 -18.93
CA THR A 74 -5.37 9.85 -18.01
C THR A 74 -4.12 10.66 -18.33
N THR A 75 -4.05 11.87 -17.81
CA THR A 75 -2.77 12.61 -17.76
C THR A 75 -1.98 12.25 -16.50
N ALA A 76 -0.69 12.58 -16.46
CA ALA A 76 0.17 12.28 -15.30
C ALA A 76 -0.25 13.05 -14.03
N GLN A 77 -0.87 14.22 -14.18
CA GLN A 77 -1.34 15.07 -13.07
C GLN A 77 -2.78 14.75 -12.65
N GLU A 78 -3.46 13.86 -13.36
CA GLU A 78 -4.82 13.47 -13.04
C GLU A 78 -4.82 12.43 -11.90
N PRO A 79 -5.49 12.70 -10.77
CA PRO A 79 -5.57 11.73 -9.67
C PRO A 79 -6.42 10.53 -10.07
N VAL A 80 -6.05 9.38 -9.53
CA VAL A 80 -6.78 8.10 -9.63
C VAL A 80 -7.08 7.64 -8.22
N LEU A 81 -8.30 7.23 -7.91
CA LEU A 81 -8.62 6.70 -6.59
C LEU A 81 -8.14 5.25 -6.48
N MET A 82 -6.93 5.00 -5.97
CA MET A 82 -6.48 3.63 -5.70
C MET A 82 -6.75 3.24 -4.25
N TYR A 83 -7.60 2.24 -4.05
CA TYR A 83 -8.21 1.94 -2.76
C TYR A 83 -8.24 0.43 -2.49
N PRO A 84 -8.14 -0.04 -1.24
CA PRO A 84 -7.90 0.71 0.01
C PRO A 84 -6.43 0.98 0.35
N GLU A 85 -5.52 0.10 -0.07
CA GLU A 85 -4.11 0.12 0.32
C GLU A 85 -3.19 -0.04 -0.90
N MET A 86 -3.18 0.98 -1.76
CA MET A 86 -2.47 0.93 -3.05
C MET A 86 -1.43 2.06 -3.17
N GLY A 87 -0.89 2.55 -2.06
CA GLY A 87 0.05 3.68 -2.07
C GLY A 87 1.34 3.41 -2.84
N ALA A 88 1.87 2.19 -2.77
CA ALA A 88 3.01 1.79 -3.61
C ALA A 88 2.65 1.79 -5.10
N VAL A 89 1.42 1.41 -5.45
CA VAL A 89 0.94 1.37 -6.84
C VAL A 89 0.87 2.79 -7.41
N HIS A 90 0.32 3.74 -6.64
CA HIS A 90 0.32 5.18 -6.98
C HIS A 90 1.72 5.68 -7.35
N PHE A 91 2.71 5.35 -6.50
CA PHE A 91 4.09 5.70 -6.77
C PHE A 91 4.57 5.08 -8.08
N ILE A 92 4.39 3.77 -8.26
CA ILE A 92 4.89 3.02 -9.42
C ILE A 92 4.34 3.56 -10.75
N VAL A 93 3.03 3.83 -10.83
CA VAL A 93 2.36 4.30 -12.06
C VAL A 93 2.33 5.82 -12.21
N ASP A 94 3.04 6.53 -11.32
CA ASP A 94 3.23 7.98 -11.38
C ASP A 94 1.91 8.76 -11.46
N ARG A 95 1.02 8.54 -10.47
CA ARG A 95 -0.23 9.29 -10.31
C ARG A 95 -0.28 9.98 -8.95
N PRO A 96 -0.76 11.24 -8.87
CA PRO A 96 -0.80 11.97 -7.62
C PRO A 96 -1.74 11.30 -6.62
N TYR A 97 -1.38 11.38 -5.34
CA TYR A 97 -2.25 10.97 -4.26
C TYR A 97 -3.43 11.92 -4.10
N ILE A 98 -4.55 11.41 -3.60
CA ILE A 98 -5.67 12.25 -3.18
C ILE A 98 -5.42 12.68 -1.75
N GLY A 99 -5.10 13.96 -1.58
CA GLY A 99 -4.76 14.52 -0.28
C GLY A 99 -3.33 14.22 0.17
N ARG A 100 -3.12 14.21 1.48
CA ARG A 100 -1.79 14.03 2.09
C ARG A 100 -1.39 12.58 2.39
N PHE A 101 -2.31 11.64 2.23
CA PHE A 101 -2.10 10.24 2.61
C PHE A 101 -1.77 9.42 1.37
N ALA A 102 -0.74 8.56 1.48
CA ALA A 102 -0.36 7.67 0.39
C ALA A 102 -1.37 6.53 0.16
N SER A 103 -2.13 6.15 1.20
CA SER A 103 -3.21 5.17 1.13
C SER A 103 -4.41 5.60 1.99
N ALA A 104 -5.59 5.08 1.66
CA ALA A 104 -6.80 5.34 2.46
C ALA A 104 -6.65 4.78 3.89
N THR A 105 -5.99 3.63 4.05
CA THR A 105 -5.75 3.01 5.37
C THR A 105 -4.97 3.92 6.34
N MET A 106 -4.08 4.78 5.85
CA MET A 106 -3.40 5.77 6.71
C MET A 106 -4.35 6.85 7.21
N ALA A 107 -5.35 7.23 6.43
CA ALA A 107 -6.36 8.19 6.85
C ALA A 107 -7.28 7.61 7.95
N TRP A 108 -7.42 6.29 8.05
CA TRP A 108 -8.27 5.64 9.05
C TRP A 108 -7.73 5.71 10.48
N MET A 109 -6.45 6.07 10.66
CA MET A 109 -5.84 6.18 11.99
C MET A 109 -6.51 7.24 12.89
N SER A 110 -7.27 8.17 12.31
CA SER A 110 -8.07 9.16 13.05
C SER A 110 -9.38 9.46 12.31
N PRO A 111 -10.53 9.52 13.01
CA PRO A 111 -11.81 9.90 12.38
C PRO A 111 -11.76 11.25 11.66
N GLN A 112 -10.99 12.21 12.20
CA GLN A 112 -10.80 13.52 11.59
C GLN A 112 -10.01 13.41 10.28
N TRP A 113 -8.98 12.56 10.24
CA TRP A 113 -8.16 12.34 9.05
C TRP A 113 -8.95 11.65 7.95
N HIS A 114 -9.74 10.63 8.30
CA HIS A 114 -10.64 9.98 7.36
C HIS A 114 -11.65 10.97 6.79
N SER A 115 -12.31 11.76 7.64
CA SER A 115 -13.28 12.76 7.19
C SER A 115 -12.67 13.78 6.22
N GLN A 116 -11.48 14.30 6.54
CA GLN A 116 -10.75 15.24 5.68
C GLN A 116 -10.36 14.61 4.33
N TRP A 117 -9.77 13.42 4.37
CA TRP A 117 -9.38 12.69 3.17
C TRP A 117 -10.58 12.35 2.31
N PHE A 118 -11.67 11.87 2.91
CA PHE A 118 -12.86 11.48 2.17
C PHE A 118 -13.60 12.68 1.56
N ALA A 119 -13.60 13.84 2.24
CA ALA A 119 -14.05 15.09 1.64
C ALA A 119 -13.23 15.46 0.40
N GLN A 120 -11.90 15.27 0.45
CA GLN A 120 -11.03 15.50 -0.71
C GLN A 120 -11.30 14.50 -1.84
N VAL A 121 -11.58 13.22 -1.54
CA VAL A 121 -12.00 12.23 -2.55
C VAL A 121 -13.30 12.66 -3.23
N ARG A 122 -14.30 13.09 -2.46
CA ARG A 122 -15.59 13.56 -2.99
C ARG A 122 -15.43 14.82 -3.84
N GLN A 123 -14.59 15.75 -3.42
CA GLN A 123 -14.32 17.00 -4.14
C GLN A 123 -13.53 16.77 -5.43
N ALA A 124 -12.44 16.00 -5.36
CA ALA A 124 -11.59 15.72 -6.51
C ALA A 124 -12.30 14.84 -7.55
N ARG A 125 -13.22 13.99 -7.09
CA ARG A 125 -14.01 13.04 -7.88
C ARG A 125 -13.22 12.44 -9.05
N PRO A 126 -12.14 11.69 -8.75
CA PRO A 126 -11.27 11.11 -9.77
C PRO A 126 -12.05 10.41 -10.88
N ARG A 127 -11.65 10.61 -12.13
CA ARG A 127 -12.35 9.97 -13.25
C ARG A 127 -12.26 8.45 -13.19
N TYR A 128 -11.16 7.93 -12.65
CA TYR A 128 -10.94 6.51 -12.47
C TYR A 128 -10.67 6.14 -11.01
N ALA A 129 -11.14 4.96 -10.62
CA ALA A 129 -10.81 4.31 -9.37
C ALA A 129 -10.26 2.89 -9.65
N VAL A 130 -9.38 2.40 -8.78
CA VAL A 130 -8.82 1.06 -8.83
C VAL A 130 -9.07 0.40 -7.50
N VAL A 131 -9.70 -0.77 -7.52
CA VAL A 131 -10.02 -1.56 -6.33
C VAL A 131 -9.61 -3.02 -6.54
N PRO A 132 -9.20 -3.74 -5.49
CA PRO A 132 -8.91 -5.16 -5.61
C PRO A 132 -10.18 -5.98 -5.82
N LYS A 133 -10.09 -7.02 -6.64
CA LYS A 133 -11.18 -8.00 -6.83
C LYS A 133 -11.52 -8.75 -5.54
N LYS A 134 -10.50 -8.98 -4.71
CA LYS A 134 -10.63 -9.59 -3.38
C LYS A 134 -9.85 -8.76 -2.38
N ILE A 135 -10.49 -8.39 -1.27
CA ILE A 135 -9.80 -7.76 -0.14
C ILE A 135 -8.81 -8.78 0.46
N PRO A 136 -7.53 -8.42 0.68
CA PRO A 136 -6.57 -9.34 1.25
C PRO A 136 -7.00 -9.85 2.63
N ASP A 137 -6.74 -11.12 2.92
CA ASP A 137 -7.22 -11.78 4.14
C ASP A 137 -6.70 -11.11 5.42
N TYR A 138 -5.54 -10.43 5.35
CA TYR A 138 -4.98 -9.69 6.49
C TYR A 138 -5.83 -8.48 6.91
N PHE A 139 -6.77 -7.99 6.10
CA PHE A 139 -7.66 -6.90 6.49
C PHE A 139 -8.53 -7.29 7.68
N GLU A 140 -9.06 -8.51 7.70
CA GLU A 140 -9.90 -8.98 8.80
C GLU A 140 -9.14 -9.09 10.13
N THR A 141 -7.83 -9.38 10.07
CA THR A 141 -7.00 -9.54 11.27
C THR A 141 -6.26 -8.28 11.69
N SER A 142 -5.99 -7.36 10.76
CA SER A 142 -5.15 -6.18 11.02
C SER A 142 -5.93 -4.86 11.06
N TYR A 143 -6.92 -4.70 10.18
CA TYR A 143 -7.64 -3.44 10.02
C TYR A 143 -9.05 -3.48 10.63
N PHE A 144 -9.81 -4.53 10.33
CA PHE A 144 -11.21 -4.65 10.72
C PHE A 144 -11.52 -5.17 12.13
N PRO A 145 -10.56 -5.56 13.00
CA PRO A 145 -10.85 -5.68 14.43
C PRO A 145 -11.26 -4.34 15.06
N VAL A 146 -10.86 -3.22 14.44
CA VAL A 146 -11.28 -1.87 14.84
C VAL A 146 -12.54 -1.49 14.05
N GLU A 147 -13.69 -1.42 14.73
CA GLU A 147 -14.99 -1.15 14.08
C GLU A 147 -15.01 0.18 13.31
N ALA A 148 -14.28 1.20 13.79
CA ALA A 148 -14.14 2.47 13.09
C ALA A 148 -13.54 2.28 11.67
N ASN A 149 -12.52 1.44 11.52
CA ASN A 149 -11.90 1.14 10.23
C ASN A 149 -12.87 0.39 9.31
N ARG A 150 -13.63 -0.57 9.86
CA ARG A 150 -14.67 -1.28 9.09
C ARG A 150 -15.75 -0.32 8.58
N ARG A 151 -16.15 0.67 9.39
CA ARG A 151 -17.07 1.74 8.98
C ARG A 151 -16.46 2.64 7.91
N HIS A 152 -15.22 3.10 8.07
CA HIS A 152 -14.51 3.91 7.07
C HIS A 152 -14.37 3.16 5.73
N PHE A 153 -14.13 1.85 5.81
CA PHE A 153 -14.06 1.00 4.64
C PHE A 153 -15.39 0.95 3.89
N ARG A 154 -16.47 0.60 4.61
CA ARG A 154 -17.83 0.52 4.06
C ARG A 154 -18.30 1.85 3.47
N GLU A 155 -18.02 2.96 4.15
CA GLU A 155 -18.38 4.30 3.68
C GLU A 155 -17.71 4.63 2.34
N THR A 156 -16.42 4.35 2.21
CA THR A 156 -15.67 4.63 0.98
C THR A 156 -16.08 3.68 -0.15
N MET A 157 -16.24 2.39 0.13
CA MET A 157 -16.71 1.41 -0.86
C MET A 157 -18.12 1.74 -1.35
N GLY A 158 -19.04 2.10 -0.44
CA GLY A 158 -20.39 2.51 -0.82
C GLY A 158 -20.40 3.75 -1.73
N PHE A 159 -19.48 4.70 -1.50
CA PHE A 159 -19.29 5.82 -2.44
C PHE A 159 -18.78 5.35 -3.81
N ILE A 160 -17.80 4.45 -3.85
CA ILE A 160 -17.26 3.91 -5.11
C ILE A 160 -18.36 3.17 -5.89
N GLU A 161 -19.09 2.27 -5.25
CA GLU A 161 -20.17 1.48 -5.87
C GLU A 161 -21.32 2.37 -6.39
N ALA A 162 -21.68 3.40 -5.62
CA ALA A 162 -22.70 4.34 -6.03
C ALA A 162 -22.28 5.18 -7.25
N ASN A 163 -21.01 5.55 -7.36
CA ASN A 163 -20.55 6.58 -8.30
C ASN A 163 -19.68 6.07 -9.46
N TYR A 164 -19.26 4.82 -9.47
CA TYR A 164 -18.35 4.29 -10.48
C TYR A 164 -18.89 3.01 -11.13
N ILE A 165 -18.43 2.70 -12.34
CA ILE A 165 -18.75 1.48 -13.10
C ILE A 165 -17.46 0.79 -13.58
N PRO A 166 -17.40 -0.55 -13.63
CA PRO A 166 -16.25 -1.25 -14.20
C PRO A 166 -16.06 -0.96 -15.68
N VAL A 167 -14.81 -0.70 -16.09
CA VAL A 167 -14.43 -0.46 -17.50
C VAL A 167 -13.26 -1.31 -17.96
N SER A 168 -12.41 -1.77 -17.05
CA SER A 168 -11.31 -2.68 -17.33
C SER A 168 -10.93 -3.47 -16.07
N GLN A 169 -10.05 -4.45 -16.21
CA GLN A 169 -9.54 -5.25 -15.11
C GLN A 169 -8.15 -5.77 -15.41
N THR A 170 -7.37 -5.96 -14.35
CA THR A 170 -6.10 -6.71 -14.37
C THR A 170 -6.35 -8.09 -13.74
N PRO A 171 -5.36 -9.00 -13.59
CA PRO A 171 -5.53 -10.22 -12.80
C PRO A 171 -6.15 -9.97 -11.41
N SER A 172 -5.63 -9.01 -10.64
CA SER A 172 -6.01 -8.77 -9.25
C SER A 172 -6.96 -7.58 -9.02
N TRP A 173 -7.07 -6.64 -9.95
CA TRP A 173 -7.75 -5.36 -9.74
C TRP A 173 -8.86 -5.10 -10.76
N ILE A 174 -9.83 -4.30 -10.35
CA ILE A 174 -10.90 -3.75 -11.18
C ILE A 174 -10.62 -2.27 -11.36
N ILE A 175 -10.64 -1.81 -12.61
CA ILE A 175 -10.54 -0.40 -12.96
C ILE A 175 -11.95 0.10 -13.26
N LEU A 176 -12.35 1.12 -12.52
CA LEU A 176 -13.69 1.70 -12.53
C LEU A 176 -13.63 3.12 -13.08
N GLN A 177 -14.65 3.56 -13.80
CA GLN A 177 -14.83 4.93 -14.27
C GLN A 177 -16.01 5.58 -13.57
N VAL A 178 -15.91 6.87 -13.25
CA VAL A 178 -17.00 7.65 -12.67
C VAL A 178 -18.22 7.67 -13.60
N LYS A 179 -19.42 7.47 -13.05
CA LYS A 179 -20.70 7.63 -13.75
C LYS A 179 -20.87 9.10 -14.10
N GLU A 180 -21.08 9.39 -15.39
CA GLU A 180 -21.53 10.71 -15.82
C GLU A 180 -22.93 10.96 -15.23
N ILE A 181 -23.06 12.02 -14.43
CA ILE A 181 -24.38 12.50 -14.04
C ILE A 181 -24.88 13.27 -15.26
N ARG A 182 -25.73 12.61 -16.06
CA ARG A 182 -26.53 13.27 -17.07
C ARG A 182 -27.66 14.07 -16.43
#